data_AF-A0A1F8ZPK3-F1
#
_entry.id   AF-A0A1F8ZPK3-F1
#
_cell.length_a   1.000
_cell.length_b   1.000
_cell.length_c   1.000
_cell.angle_alpha   90.00
_cell.angle_beta   90.00
_cell.angle_gamma   90.00
#
_symmetry.space_group_name_H-M   'P 1'
#
loop_
_entity.id
_entity.type
_entity.pdbx_description
1 polymer ?
#
loop_
_entity_poly.entity_id
_entity_poly.type
_entity_poly.pdbx_seq_one_letter_code
_entity_poly.pdbx_strand_id
1 'polypeptide(L)'
;MDLIANILAIFQKGDGHVEVLTASVRKLDHLLYAIKLGSDIVTAPFGILKEWAKNGIPMPGNEYVYDSGKLQSIPYRQIDLTKKWNKYDIHHDLTVRGMERFSEDWNSLIK
;
A
#
# COMPACT_ATOMS: atom_id res chain seq x y z
N MET A 1 3.00 3.98 6.11
CA MET A 1 1.62 3.54 5.82
C MET A 1 0.70 4.73 5.50
N ASP A 2 1.12 5.95 5.83
CA ASP A 2 0.44 7.22 5.50
C ASP A 2 -0.02 7.34 4.04
N LEU A 3 0.77 6.88 3.07
CA LEU A 3 0.36 6.90 1.66
C LEU A 3 -0.96 6.14 1.45
N ILE A 4 -1.10 4.94 2.03
CA ILE A 4 -2.32 4.13 1.92
C ILE A 4 -3.48 4.82 2.63
N ALA A 5 -3.26 5.34 3.85
CA ALA A 5 -4.27 6.08 4.60
C ALA A 5 -4.79 7.29 3.81
N ASN A 6 -3.89 8.02 3.17
CA ASN A 6 -4.24 9.17 2.33
C ASN A 6 -5.01 8.76 1.08
N ILE A 7 -4.61 7.66 0.41
CA ILE A 7 -5.31 7.14 -0.77
C ILE A 7 -6.73 6.71 -0.43
N LEU A 8 -6.93 6.00 0.70
CA LEU A 8 -8.26 5.62 1.20
C LEU A 8 -9.13 6.87 1.42
N ALA A 9 -8.60 7.88 2.10
CA ALA A 9 -9.31 9.14 2.34
C ALA A 9 -9.63 9.92 1.05
N ILE A 10 -8.81 9.79 0.00
CA ILE A 10 -9.07 10.38 -1.31
C ILE A 10 -10.22 9.63 -2.00
N PHE A 11 -10.17 8.30 -2.06
CA PHE A 11 -11.16 7.50 -2.78
C PHE A 11 -12.54 7.44 -2.10
N GLN A 12 -12.63 7.71 -0.79
CA GLN A 12 -13.92 7.91 -0.11
C GLN A 12 -14.81 9.00 -0.76
N LYS A 13 -14.23 9.95 -1.50
CA LYS A 13 -14.95 11.00 -2.23
C LYS A 13 -15.31 10.62 -3.66
N GLY A 14 -14.88 9.44 -4.13
CA GLY A 14 -15.19 8.92 -5.45
C GLY A 14 -16.59 8.31 -5.54
N ASP A 15 -16.87 7.69 -6.67
CA ASP A 15 -18.09 6.90 -6.95
C ASP A 15 -17.99 5.44 -6.48
N GLY A 16 -16.88 5.07 -5.83
CA GLY A 16 -16.69 3.77 -5.19
C GLY A 16 -16.35 2.60 -6.12
N HIS A 17 -16.05 2.83 -7.41
CA HIS A 17 -15.70 1.74 -8.32
C HIS A 17 -14.25 1.23 -8.16
N VAL A 18 -13.38 2.00 -7.49
CA VAL A 18 -11.97 1.63 -7.27
C VAL A 18 -11.80 1.08 -5.86
N GLU A 19 -11.20 -0.11 -5.77
CA GLU A 19 -10.74 -0.70 -4.51
C GLU A 19 -9.25 -0.38 -4.26
N VAL A 20 -8.89 -0.14 -3.01
CA VAL A 20 -7.51 0.07 -2.58
C VAL A 20 -6.86 -1.25 -2.20
N LEU A 21 -5.92 -1.68 -3.04
CA LEU A 21 -5.08 -2.85 -2.80
C LEU A 21 -3.74 -2.44 -2.17
N THR A 22 -3.58 -2.72 -0.87
CA THR A 22 -2.29 -2.57 -0.19
C THR A 22 -1.36 -3.72 -0.57
N ALA A 23 -0.26 -3.39 -1.25
CA ALA A 23 0.77 -4.34 -1.69
C ALA A 23 2.12 -4.10 -1.02
N SER A 24 3.09 -4.98 -1.31
CA SER A 24 4.46 -4.88 -0.80
C SER A 24 4.57 -4.89 0.73
N VAL A 25 3.70 -5.66 1.40
CA VAL A 25 3.78 -5.94 2.84
C VAL A 25 5.13 -6.61 3.16
N ARG A 26 5.86 -6.07 4.15
CA ARG A 26 7.22 -6.53 4.52
C ARG A 26 7.32 -7.11 5.93
N LYS A 27 6.40 -6.75 6.82
CA LYS A 27 6.34 -7.20 8.23
C LYS A 27 4.88 -7.36 8.66
N LEU A 28 4.63 -8.13 9.71
CA LEU A 28 3.29 -8.36 10.25
C LEU A 28 2.56 -7.05 10.58
N ASP A 29 3.26 -6.05 11.14
CA ASP A 29 2.66 -4.74 11.43
C ASP A 29 2.07 -4.04 10.21
N HIS A 30 2.65 -4.23 9.01
CA HIS A 30 2.10 -3.63 7.79
C HIS A 30 0.75 -4.27 7.46
N LEU A 31 0.62 -5.59 7.64
CA LEU A 31 -0.63 -6.32 7.43
C LEU A 31 -1.68 -5.86 8.44
N LEU A 32 -1.35 -5.88 9.74
CA LEU A 32 -2.26 -5.46 10.79
C LEU A 32 -2.69 -4.01 10.61
N TYR A 33 -1.77 -3.11 10.28
CA TYR A 33 -2.15 -1.72 10.09
C TYR A 33 -2.93 -1.49 8.79
N ALA A 34 -2.68 -2.24 7.71
CA ALA A 34 -3.51 -2.17 6.51
C ALA A 34 -4.97 -2.58 6.79
N ILE A 35 -5.17 -3.62 7.60
CA ILE A 35 -6.49 -4.04 8.10
C ILE A 35 -7.10 -2.93 8.95
N LYS A 36 -6.33 -2.34 9.89
CA LYS A 36 -6.80 -1.25 10.76
C LYS A 36 -7.25 -0.01 9.96
N LEU A 37 -6.52 0.32 8.90
CA LEU A 37 -6.86 1.43 8.01
C LEU A 37 -8.13 1.16 7.20
N GLY A 38 -8.55 -0.10 7.08
CA GLY A 38 -9.66 -0.50 6.21
C GLY A 38 -9.26 -0.51 4.74
N SER A 39 -8.06 -1.01 4.42
CA SER A 39 -7.74 -1.35 3.02
C SER A 39 -8.75 -2.38 2.52
N ASP A 40 -9.32 -2.16 1.33
CA ASP A 40 -10.28 -3.09 0.73
C ASP A 40 -9.66 -4.47 0.49
N ILE A 41 -8.42 -4.47 -0.01
CA ILE A 41 -7.64 -5.69 -0.29
C ILE A 41 -6.22 -5.53 0.26
N VAL A 42 -5.67 -6.60 0.83
CA VAL A 42 -4.26 -6.66 1.20
C VAL A 42 -3.61 -7.89 0.55
N THR A 43 -2.56 -7.67 -0.24
CA THR A 43 -1.70 -8.75 -0.75
C THR A 43 -0.39 -8.80 0.02
N ALA A 44 -0.03 -9.98 0.51
CA ALA A 44 1.14 -10.18 1.35
C ALA A 44 1.92 -11.44 0.97
N PRO A 45 3.26 -11.46 1.16
CA PRO A 45 4.06 -12.66 0.96
C PRO A 45 3.59 -13.80 1.88
N PHE A 46 3.70 -15.04 1.40
CA PHE A 46 3.32 -16.23 2.17
C PHE A 46 3.94 -16.28 3.57
N GLY A 47 5.19 -15.84 3.72
CA GLY A 47 5.87 -15.78 5.02
C GLY A 47 5.11 -14.95 6.06
N ILE A 48 4.57 -13.80 5.66
CA ILE A 48 3.80 -12.90 6.53
C ILE A 48 2.45 -13.53 6.87
N LEU A 49 1.75 -14.12 5.89
CA LEU A 49 0.48 -14.80 6.13
C LEU A 49 0.64 -16.00 7.06
N LYS A 50 1.73 -16.76 6.91
CA LYS A 50 2.08 -17.87 7.80
C LYS A 50 2.38 -17.41 9.22
N GLU A 51 3.12 -16.31 9.38
CA GLU A 51 3.38 -15.69 10.68
C GLU A 51 2.08 -15.23 11.34
N TRP A 52 1.23 -14.54 10.59
CA TRP A 52 -0.09 -14.10 11.06
C TRP A 52 -0.95 -15.27 11.56
N ALA A 53 -1.03 -16.35 10.78
CA ALA A 53 -1.75 -17.55 11.16
C ALA A 53 -1.17 -18.23 12.41
N LYS A 54 0.16 -18.33 12.53
CA LYS A 54 0.84 -18.89 13.71
C LYS A 54 0.57 -18.10 14.98
N ASN A 55 0.41 -16.79 14.85
CA ASN A 55 0.11 -15.89 15.98
C ASN A 55 -1.38 -15.87 16.34
N GLY A 56 -2.20 -16.75 15.73
CA GLY A 56 -3.63 -16.87 16.03
C GLY A 56 -4.50 -15.87 15.27
N ILE A 57 -4.05 -15.35 14.13
CA ILE A 57 -4.78 -14.39 13.28
C ILE A 57 -5.21 -13.16 14.11
N PRO A 58 -4.27 -12.47 14.78
CA PRO A 58 -4.62 -11.28 15.55
C PRO A 58 -5.26 -10.22 14.65
N MET A 59 -6.32 -9.59 15.17
CA MET A 59 -7.00 -8.48 14.52
C MET A 59 -6.69 -7.18 15.27
N PRO A 60 -6.35 -6.09 14.56
CA PRO A 60 -6.04 -4.82 15.20
C PRO A 60 -7.31 -4.19 15.82
N GLY A 61 -7.22 -3.82 17.11
CA GLY A 61 -8.24 -3.02 17.77
C GLY A 61 -8.16 -1.53 17.40
N ASN A 62 -8.99 -0.71 18.05
CA ASN A 62 -8.99 0.73 17.80
C ASN A 62 -7.76 1.44 18.34
N GLU A 63 -7.19 0.88 19.39
CA GLU A 63 -5.98 1.27 20.10
C GLU A 63 -4.68 0.83 19.42
N TYR A 64 -4.75 0.08 18.31
CA TYR A 64 -3.56 -0.36 17.60
C TYR A 64 -2.81 0.85 17.00
N VAL A 65 -1.59 1.09 17.47
CA VAL A 65 -0.71 2.17 17.00
C VAL A 65 0.36 1.60 16.09
N TYR A 66 0.50 2.18 14.91
CA TYR A 66 1.55 1.82 13.98
C TYR A 66 2.86 2.53 14.30
N ASP A 67 3.93 1.76 14.54
CA ASP A 67 5.27 2.30 14.65
C ASP A 67 5.91 2.50 13.27
N SER A 68 5.97 3.76 12.83
CA SER A 68 6.67 4.18 11.62
C SER A 68 8.20 4.28 11.78
N GLY A 69 8.71 4.11 13.00
CA GLY A 69 10.12 4.29 13.33
C GLY A 69 10.60 5.68 12.94
N LYS A 70 11.67 5.73 12.14
CA LYS A 70 12.31 6.98 11.69
C LYS A 70 11.78 7.51 10.35
N LEU A 71 10.76 6.88 9.77
CA LEU A 71 10.20 7.31 8.49
C LEU A 71 9.52 8.66 8.64
N GLN A 72 9.70 9.52 7.64
CA GLN A 72 9.01 10.80 7.57
C GLN A 72 7.52 10.57 7.25
N SER A 73 6.66 11.38 7.88
CA SER A 73 5.23 11.34 7.61
C SER A 73 4.93 11.87 6.21
N ILE A 74 3.92 11.28 5.56
CA ILE A 74 3.41 11.75 4.27
C ILE A 74 2.10 12.49 4.56
N PRO A 75 2.09 13.84 4.55
CA PRO A 75 0.89 14.59 4.85
C PRO A 75 -0.20 14.36 3.80
N TYR A 76 -1.46 14.35 4.24
CA TYR A 76 -2.59 14.32 3.34
C TYR A 76 -2.55 15.51 2.38
N ARG A 77 -2.89 15.26 1.11
CA ARG A 77 -3.08 16.28 0.09
C ARG A 77 -4.41 16.05 -0.58
N GLN A 78 -5.18 17.12 -0.75
CA GLN A 78 -6.41 17.07 -1.52
C GLN A 78 -6.06 16.95 -3.01
N ILE A 79 -6.57 15.92 -3.67
CA ILE A 79 -6.40 15.66 -5.10
C ILE A 79 -7.78 15.70 -5.77
N ASP A 80 -7.88 16.36 -6.94
CA ASP A 80 -9.11 16.47 -7.72
C ASP A 80 -9.29 15.26 -8.65
N LEU A 81 -10.09 14.28 -8.23
CA LEU A 81 -10.32 13.06 -9.01
C LEU A 81 -10.98 13.30 -10.39
N THR A 82 -11.55 14.49 -10.64
CA THR A 82 -12.20 14.83 -11.92
C THR A 82 -11.22 15.37 -12.97
N LYS A 83 -10.02 15.79 -12.55
CA LYS A 83 -8.98 16.29 -13.45
C LYS A 83 -8.49 15.16 -14.36
N LYS A 84 -8.25 15.46 -15.64
CA LYS A 84 -7.65 14.49 -16.58
C LYS A 84 -6.34 13.93 -16.03
N TRP A 85 -6.17 12.61 -16.08
CA TRP A 85 -5.03 11.90 -15.49
C TRP A 85 -3.68 12.42 -15.98
N ASN A 86 -3.58 12.78 -17.26
CA ASN A 86 -2.36 13.30 -17.89
C ASN A 86 -1.96 14.71 -17.44
N LYS A 87 -2.74 15.33 -16.54
CA LYS A 87 -2.40 16.60 -15.89
C LYS A 87 -1.78 16.40 -14.51
N TYR A 88 -1.61 15.16 -14.07
CA TYR A 88 -0.87 14.80 -12.87
C TYR A 88 0.56 14.45 -13.23
N ASP A 89 1.49 14.92 -12.40
CA ASP A 89 2.82 14.35 -12.40
C ASP A 89 2.76 13.00 -11.68
N ILE A 90 2.98 11.92 -12.43
CA ILE A 90 2.98 10.54 -11.94
C ILE A 90 4.41 10.01 -11.79
N HIS A 91 5.42 10.84 -12.01
CA HIS A 91 6.82 10.45 -11.88
C HIS A 91 7.20 10.22 -10.42
N HIS A 92 7.93 9.13 -10.17
CA HIS A 92 8.54 8.85 -8.88
C HIS A 92 9.71 7.87 -9.07
N ASP A 93 10.83 8.11 -8.39
CA ASP A 93 12.05 7.29 -8.55
C ASP A 93 11.85 5.81 -8.22
N LEU A 94 10.98 5.50 -7.25
CA LEU A 94 10.65 4.10 -6.93
C LEU A 94 9.82 3.43 -8.02
N THR A 95 8.99 4.19 -8.75
CA THR A 95 8.21 3.66 -9.88
C THR A 95 9.15 3.33 -11.03
N VAL A 96 10.10 4.22 -11.34
CA VAL A 96 11.13 3.99 -12.38
C VAL A 96 11.97 2.76 -12.04
N ARG A 97 12.55 2.71 -10.84
CA ARG A 97 13.34 1.55 -10.38
C ARG A 97 12.56 0.24 -10.39
N GLY A 98 11.26 0.29 -10.06
CA GLY A 98 10.38 -0.88 -10.13
C GLY A 98 10.22 -1.41 -11.56
N MET A 99 9.99 -0.52 -12.53
CA MET A 99 9.88 -0.89 -13.94
C MET A 99 11.18 -1.48 -14.50
N GLU A 100 12.31 -0.84 -14.18
CA GLU A 100 13.64 -1.33 -14.55
C GLU A 100 13.87 -2.75 -14.01
N ARG A 101 13.55 -2.96 -12.73
CA ARG A 101 13.74 -4.26 -12.11
C ARG A 101 12.87 -5.35 -12.73
N PHE A 102 11.61 -5.05 -13.03
CA PHE A 102 10.75 -6.02 -13.72
C PHE A 102 11.26 -6.34 -15.14
N SER A 103 11.82 -5.37 -15.85
CA SER A 103 12.44 -5.59 -17.17
C SER A 103 13.68 -6.49 -17.09
N GLU A 104 14.54 -6.27 -16.08
CA GLU A 104 15.69 -7.14 -15.80
C GLU A 104 15.26 -8.58 -15.50
N ASP A 105 14.30 -8.73 -14.58
CA ASP A 105 13.78 -10.04 -14.19
C ASP A 105 13.16 -10.76 -15.41
N TRP A 106 12.39 -10.06 -16.25
CA TRP A 106 11.84 -10.60 -17.50
C TRP A 106 12.92 -11.09 -18.47
N ASN A 107 13.94 -10.27 -18.74
CA ASN A 107 15.03 -10.63 -19.64
C ASN A 107 15.84 -11.84 -19.11
N SER A 108 15.91 -12.01 -17.79
CA SER A 108 16.59 -13.15 -17.18
C SER A 108 15.88 -14.49 -17.42
N LEU A 109 14.57 -14.47 -17.70
CA LEU A 109 13.75 -15.67 -17.93
C LEU A 109 13.85 -16.21 -19.37
N ILE A 110 14.25 -15.38 -20.33
CA ILE A 110 14.21 -15.70 -21.79
C ILE A 110 15.61 -16.10 -22.30
N LYS A 111 16.44 -16.71 -21.45
CA LYS A 111 17.78 -17.18 -21.86
C LYS A 111 17.73 -18.41 -22.76
#